data_AF-A0A959FT06-F1
#
_entry.id   AF-A0A959FT06-F1
#
_cell.length_a   1.000
_cell.length_b   1.000
_cell.length_c   1.000
_cell.angle_alpha   90.00
_cell.angle_beta   90.00
_cell.angle_gamma   90.00
#
_symmetry.space_group_name_H-M   'P 1'
#
loop_
_entity.id
_entity.type
_entity.pdbx_description
1 polymer ?
#
loop_
_entity_poly.entity_id
_entity_poly.type
_entity_poly.pdbx_seq_one_letter_code
_entity_poly.pdbx_strand_id
1 'polypeptide(L)'
;TSASLQTFLENLDDYTFIDITEDNLILLRYKGDILTRTSEDIFASIEAGLSGALPVTDTVWSFPLTFTDENNIEMDYDELKSGTLNYFYQNPHPEPVEVTITFPEVLTPTGDPLVLTSSCGAAVGSIPGIPFPLPTPIDLNQHILTANDDGDLTLVYEAIRQGSGIRDTLQTMYLTITDLKFS
;
A
#
# COMPACT_ATOMS: atom_id res chain seq x y z
N THR A 1 -9.39 34.54 -15.78
CA THR A 1 -8.06 35.17 -15.80
C THR A 1 -7.53 35.02 -17.21
N SER A 2 -7.25 36.09 -17.94
CA SER A 2 -6.66 36.01 -19.29
C SER A 2 -5.14 36.13 -19.18
N ALA A 3 -4.41 35.05 -19.42
CA ALA A 3 -2.96 35.10 -19.54
C ALA A 3 -2.61 35.61 -20.95
N SER A 4 -1.72 36.60 -21.05
CA SER A 4 -1.27 37.11 -22.34
C SER A 4 -0.21 36.16 -22.94
N LEU A 5 -0.16 36.04 -24.26
CA LEU A 5 0.88 35.26 -24.95
C LEU A 5 2.28 35.75 -24.54
N GLN A 6 2.43 37.04 -24.27
CA GLN A 6 3.68 37.62 -23.79
C GLN A 6 4.10 37.05 -22.43
N THR A 7 3.15 36.92 -21.49
CA THR A 7 3.40 36.28 -20.19
C THR A 7 3.78 34.82 -20.34
N PHE A 8 3.23 34.10 -21.31
CA PHE A 8 3.62 32.73 -21.60
C PHE A 8 5.07 32.65 -22.14
N LEU A 9 5.44 33.54 -23.06
CA LEU A 9 6.79 33.60 -23.65
C LEU A 9 7.87 33.99 -22.64
N GLU A 10 7.54 34.83 -21.66
CA GLU A 10 8.45 35.27 -20.60
C GLU A 10 8.74 34.17 -19.56
N ASN A 11 7.93 33.10 -19.52
CA ASN A 11 8.06 31.99 -18.57
C ASN A 11 8.62 30.70 -19.20
N LEU A 12 9.11 30.74 -20.44
CA LEU A 12 9.73 29.58 -21.06
C LEU A 12 11.13 29.36 -20.47
N ASP A 13 11.41 28.10 -20.11
CA ASP A 13 12.73 27.69 -19.64
C ASP A 13 13.72 27.48 -20.80
N ASP A 14 15.00 27.30 -20.47
CA ASP A 14 16.07 27.05 -21.45
C ASP A 14 15.89 25.75 -22.26
N TYR A 15 14.91 24.92 -21.87
CA TYR A 15 14.57 23.65 -22.51
C TYR A 15 13.40 23.78 -23.48
N THR A 16 12.73 24.93 -23.55
CA THR A 16 11.58 25.16 -24.41
C THR A 16 11.91 26.08 -25.57
N PHE A 17 11.72 25.58 -26.79
CA PHE A 17 11.97 26.28 -28.03
C PHE A 17 10.65 26.57 -28.73
N ILE A 18 10.55 27.74 -29.35
CA ILE A 18 9.45 28.06 -30.26
C ILE A 18 10.03 28.22 -31.66
N ASP A 19 9.42 27.52 -32.61
CA ASP A 19 9.74 27.56 -34.02
C ASP A 19 8.50 28.02 -34.79
N ILE A 20 8.68 28.83 -35.84
CA ILE A 20 7.58 29.28 -36.69
C ILE A 20 7.85 28.70 -38.07
N THR A 21 6.99 27.80 -38.54
CA THR A 21 7.18 27.15 -39.84
C THR A 21 6.86 28.08 -41.00
N GLU A 22 7.29 27.67 -42.19
CA GLU A 22 6.98 28.34 -43.46
C GLU A 22 5.47 28.51 -43.72
N ASP A 23 4.63 27.69 -43.08
CA ASP A 23 3.16 27.77 -43.14
C ASP A 23 2.54 28.67 -42.05
N ASN A 24 3.34 29.48 -41.35
CA ASN A 24 2.93 30.31 -40.20
C ASN A 24 2.35 29.51 -39.01
N LEU A 25 2.79 28.26 -38.81
CA LEU A 25 2.43 27.48 -37.62
C LEU A 25 3.46 27.72 -36.52
N ILE A 26 3.00 27.92 -35.29
CA ILE A 26 3.85 28.01 -34.10
C ILE A 26 4.04 26.59 -33.56
N LEU A 27 5.28 26.10 -33.56
CA LEU A 27 5.68 24.83 -32.95
C LEU A 27 6.41 25.10 -31.64
N LEU A 28 5.84 24.61 -30.55
CA LEU A 28 6.51 24.52 -29.26
C LEU A 28 7.27 23.18 -29.20
N ARG A 29 8.60 23.24 -29.06
CA ARG A 29 9.47 22.07 -28.93
C ARG A 29 10.14 22.10 -27.56
N TYR A 30 9.85 21.13 -26.71
CA TYR A 30 10.54 20.94 -25.44
C TYR A 30 11.69 19.94 -25.61
N LYS A 31 12.85 20.24 -25.03
CA LYS A 31 14.06 19.40 -25.01
C LYS A 31 14.63 19.38 -23.59
N GLY A 32 13.86 18.82 -22.66
CA GLY A 32 14.36 18.35 -21.38
C GLY A 32 14.38 16.83 -21.33
N ASP A 33 14.96 16.28 -20.26
CA ASP A 33 14.80 14.86 -19.95
C ASP A 33 13.31 14.62 -19.61
N ILE A 34 12.58 13.99 -20.53
CA ILE A 34 11.29 13.39 -20.19
C ILE A 34 11.64 12.31 -19.17
N LEU A 35 11.35 12.54 -17.89
CA LEU A 35 11.71 11.69 -16.74
C LEU A 35 11.71 10.20 -17.12
N THR A 36 12.88 9.66 -17.44
CA THR A 36 13.06 8.25 -17.81
C THR A 36 13.15 7.43 -16.52
N ARG A 37 12.10 7.42 -15.70
CA ARG A 37 11.97 6.39 -14.67
C ARG A 37 11.33 5.16 -15.29
N THR A 38 11.92 4.01 -15.04
CA THR A 38 11.38 2.71 -15.45
C THR A 38 10.38 2.23 -14.40
N SER A 39 9.58 1.22 -14.73
CA SER A 39 8.72 0.54 -13.76
C SER A 39 9.52 -0.05 -12.59
N GLU A 40 10.73 -0.54 -12.85
CA GLU A 40 11.66 -1.08 -11.83
C GLU A 40 11.97 -0.05 -10.74
N ASP A 41 12.08 1.20 -11.14
CA ASP A 41 12.43 2.34 -10.29
C ASP A 41 11.31 2.69 -9.29
N ILE A 42 10.05 2.51 -9.72
CA ILE A 42 8.84 2.69 -8.89
C ILE A 42 8.71 1.49 -7.94
N PHE A 43 8.83 0.26 -8.46
CA PHE A 43 8.67 -0.96 -7.67
C PHE A 43 9.76 -1.17 -6.63
N ALA A 44 11.00 -0.72 -6.90
CA ALA A 44 12.07 -0.78 -5.90
C ALA A 44 11.75 0.02 -4.62
N SER A 45 11.03 1.14 -4.75
CA SER A 45 10.62 1.94 -3.58
C SER A 45 9.53 1.23 -2.75
N ILE A 46 8.60 0.57 -3.44
CA ILE A 46 7.53 -0.23 -2.84
C ILE A 46 8.11 -1.46 -2.13
N GLU A 47 9.01 -2.20 -2.79
CA GLU A 47 9.71 -3.35 -2.20
C GLU A 47 10.54 -2.97 -0.97
N ALA A 48 11.21 -1.81 -1.00
CA ALA A 48 11.98 -1.30 0.13
C ALA A 48 11.09 -0.98 1.35
N GLY A 49 9.94 -0.32 1.13
CA GLY A 49 8.98 0.04 2.17
C GLY A 49 8.35 -1.17 2.86
N LEU A 50 8.23 -2.30 2.15
CA LEU A 50 7.64 -3.54 2.65
C LEU A 50 8.66 -4.56 3.18
N SER A 51 9.95 -4.20 3.18
CA SER A 51 11.00 -5.12 3.62
C SER A 51 10.98 -5.33 5.14
N GLY A 52 10.90 -6.59 5.57
CA GLY A 52 10.98 -7.00 6.97
C GLY A 52 9.64 -7.15 7.68
N ALA A 53 9.67 -7.13 9.02
CA ALA A 53 8.50 -7.25 9.87
C ALA A 53 7.94 -5.87 10.21
N LEU A 54 6.75 -5.58 9.69
CA LEU A 54 6.01 -4.34 9.88
C LEU A 54 5.18 -4.44 11.17
N PRO A 55 5.46 -3.62 12.20
CA PRO A 55 4.65 -3.60 13.41
C PRO A 55 3.30 -2.92 13.15
N VAL A 56 2.21 -3.61 13.43
CA VAL A 56 0.87 -3.01 13.41
C VAL A 56 0.63 -2.36 14.75
N THR A 57 0.72 -1.03 14.79
CA THR A 57 0.68 -0.26 16.04
C THR A 57 -0.72 0.20 16.44
N ASP A 58 -1.70 0.12 15.54
CA ASP A 58 -3.07 0.57 15.76
C ASP A 58 -4.07 -0.27 14.96
N THR A 59 -5.34 -0.23 15.36
CA THR A 59 -6.49 -0.90 14.74
C THR A 59 -6.79 -0.42 13.33
N VAL A 60 -6.39 0.81 13.00
CA VAL A 60 -6.33 1.34 11.64
C VAL A 60 -4.91 1.79 11.42
N TRP A 61 -4.21 1.15 10.49
CA TRP A 61 -2.79 1.35 10.27
C TRP A 61 -2.52 1.55 8.78
N SER A 62 -1.99 2.72 8.42
CA SER A 62 -1.53 2.97 7.06
C SER A 62 -0.21 2.25 6.83
N PHE A 63 -0.14 1.51 5.73
CA PHE A 63 1.11 0.96 5.26
C PHE A 63 2.08 2.09 4.90
N PRO A 64 3.40 1.88 5.08
CA PRO A 64 4.42 2.79 4.58
C PRO A 64 4.60 2.60 3.05
N LEU A 65 3.49 2.56 2.32
CA LEU A 65 3.43 2.52 0.87
C LEU A 65 2.90 3.85 0.41
N THR A 66 3.70 4.58 -0.37
CA THR A 66 3.24 5.82 -0.97
C THR A 66 2.95 5.55 -2.45
N PHE A 67 1.69 5.66 -2.84
CA PHE A 67 1.27 5.58 -4.26
C PHE A 67 1.55 6.88 -5.01
N THR A 68 2.12 7.88 -4.33
CA THR A 68 2.54 9.18 -4.87
C THR A 68 4.04 9.35 -4.67
N ASP A 69 4.81 9.45 -5.75
CA ASP A 69 6.25 9.70 -5.63
C ASP A 69 6.58 11.18 -5.33
N GLU A 70 7.84 11.50 -5.06
CA GLU A 70 8.31 12.88 -4.82
C GLU A 70 8.06 13.84 -6.01
N ASN A 71 7.68 13.33 -7.18
CA ASN A 71 7.34 14.07 -8.39
C ASN A 71 5.82 14.10 -8.68
N ASN A 72 4.97 13.63 -7.75
CA ASN A 72 3.51 13.49 -7.89
C ASN A 72 3.06 12.53 -9.00
N ILE A 73 3.81 11.46 -9.28
CA ILE A 73 3.31 10.35 -10.07
C ILE A 73 2.42 9.50 -9.16
N GLU A 74 1.12 9.51 -9.45
CA GLU A 74 0.11 8.72 -8.75
C GLU A 74 -0.09 7.38 -9.47
N MET A 75 -0.01 6.28 -8.72
CA MET A 75 -0.37 4.95 -9.20
C MET A 75 -1.84 4.67 -8.86
N ASP A 76 -2.68 4.53 -9.89
CA ASP A 76 -4.11 4.26 -9.69
C ASP A 76 -4.37 2.84 -9.19
N TYR A 77 -3.68 1.85 -9.78
CA TYR A 77 -3.78 0.44 -9.41
C TYR A 77 -2.58 -0.35 -9.91
N ASP A 78 -2.37 -1.54 -9.34
CA ASP A 78 -1.38 -2.51 -9.80
C ASP A 78 -1.84 -3.95 -9.60
N GLU A 79 -1.44 -4.85 -10.49
CA GLU A 79 -1.71 -6.28 -10.37
C GLU A 79 -0.49 -7.02 -9.81
N LEU A 80 -0.69 -7.75 -8.72
CA LEU A 80 0.35 -8.54 -8.08
C LEU A 80 0.56 -9.84 -8.85
N LYS A 81 1.77 -10.02 -9.36
CA LYS A 81 2.22 -11.23 -10.03
C LYS A 81 2.70 -12.30 -9.06
N SER A 82 3.25 -11.89 -7.92
CA SER A 82 3.60 -12.79 -6.82
C SER A 82 3.72 -12.02 -5.52
N GLY A 83 3.62 -12.74 -4.41
CA GLY A 83 3.87 -12.19 -3.07
C GLY A 83 3.31 -13.14 -2.03
N THR A 84 3.92 -13.18 -0.85
CA THR A 84 3.40 -13.96 0.27
C THR A 84 3.25 -13.07 1.48
N LEU A 85 2.01 -12.93 1.94
CA LEU A 85 1.67 -12.21 3.16
C LEU A 85 1.63 -13.19 4.33
N ASN A 86 2.35 -12.87 5.40
CA ASN A 86 2.25 -13.56 6.68
C ASN A 86 1.92 -12.55 7.77
N TYR A 87 1.21 -13.02 8.80
CA TYR A 87 0.88 -12.22 9.96
C TYR A 87 1.03 -13.04 11.24
N PHE A 88 1.45 -12.37 12.30
CA PHE A 88 1.70 -12.97 13.60
C PHE A 88 1.19 -12.04 14.68
N TYR A 89 0.57 -12.61 15.69
CA TYR A 89 0.13 -11.85 16.86
C TYR A 89 0.10 -12.74 18.10
N GLN A 90 -0.02 -12.11 19.26
CA GLN A 90 -0.13 -12.78 20.55
C GLN A 90 -1.37 -12.28 21.30
N ASN A 91 -2.04 -13.20 22.00
CA ASN A 91 -3.18 -12.88 22.86
C ASN A 91 -2.72 -12.81 24.33
N PRO A 92 -2.70 -11.64 24.98
CA PRO A 92 -2.35 -11.53 26.40
C PRO A 92 -3.52 -11.82 27.36
N HIS A 93 -4.72 -12.10 26.85
CA HIS A 93 -5.94 -12.18 27.65
C HIS A 93 -6.25 -13.61 28.14
N PRO A 94 -6.90 -13.76 29.31
CA PRO A 94 -7.26 -15.08 29.87
C PRO A 94 -8.44 -15.75 29.14
N GLU A 95 -8.93 -15.17 28.06
CA GLU A 95 -9.97 -15.73 27.20
C GLU A 95 -9.51 -15.76 25.73
N PRO A 96 -10.05 -16.67 24.90
CA PRO A 96 -9.73 -16.70 23.48
C PRO A 96 -10.11 -15.41 22.77
N VAL A 97 -9.34 -15.07 21.73
CA VAL A 97 -9.57 -13.89 20.89
C VAL A 97 -9.72 -14.34 19.44
N GLU A 98 -10.70 -13.78 18.75
CA GLU A 98 -10.83 -13.85 17.29
C GLU A 98 -10.29 -12.55 16.70
N VAL A 99 -9.48 -12.67 15.66
CA VAL A 99 -8.85 -11.54 14.98
C VAL A 99 -9.26 -11.57 13.52
N THR A 100 -9.80 -10.45 13.06
CA THR A 100 -10.10 -10.19 11.65
C THR A 100 -9.21 -9.05 11.18
N ILE A 101 -8.43 -9.30 10.13
CA ILE A 101 -7.59 -8.30 9.46
C ILE A 101 -8.17 -8.08 8.07
N THR A 102 -8.44 -6.82 7.73
CA THR A 102 -8.99 -6.38 6.46
C THR A 102 -8.00 -5.46 5.78
N PHE A 103 -7.78 -5.69 4.49
CA PHE A 103 -7.02 -4.82 3.62
C PHE A 103 -8.00 -4.25 2.58
N PRO A 104 -8.61 -3.08 2.83
CA PRO A 104 -9.64 -2.52 1.97
C PRO A 104 -9.16 -2.33 0.52
N GLU A 105 -7.90 -1.94 0.36
CA GLU A 105 -7.31 -1.57 -0.93
C GLU A 105 -6.54 -2.73 -1.60
N VAL A 106 -6.54 -3.93 -0.99
CA VAL A 106 -6.02 -5.16 -1.59
C VAL A 106 -7.20 -5.99 -2.04
N LEU A 107 -7.49 -5.98 -3.34
CA LEU A 107 -8.64 -6.66 -3.90
C LEU A 107 -8.27 -8.07 -4.35
N THR A 108 -9.11 -9.03 -3.98
CA THR A 108 -9.07 -10.40 -4.50
C THR A 108 -9.42 -10.43 -6.00
N PRO A 109 -9.17 -11.53 -6.71
CA PRO A 109 -9.58 -11.68 -8.12
C PRO A 109 -11.09 -11.54 -8.37
N THR A 110 -11.93 -11.62 -7.32
CA THR A 110 -13.37 -11.38 -7.41
C THR A 110 -13.76 -9.91 -7.22
N GLY A 111 -12.80 -9.06 -6.87
CA GLY A 111 -12.97 -7.63 -6.61
C GLY A 111 -13.31 -7.27 -5.16
N ASP A 112 -13.39 -8.26 -4.26
CA ASP A 112 -13.66 -8.04 -2.84
C ASP A 112 -12.36 -7.75 -2.08
N PRO A 113 -12.39 -6.92 -1.02
CA PRO A 113 -11.25 -6.72 -0.15
C PRO A 113 -10.71 -8.02 0.45
N LEU A 114 -9.40 -8.10 0.63
CA LEU A 114 -8.76 -9.21 1.31
C LEU A 114 -9.10 -9.18 2.81
N VAL A 115 -9.76 -10.23 3.29
CA VAL A 115 -10.13 -10.40 4.69
C VAL A 115 -9.54 -11.70 5.23
N LEU A 116 -8.77 -11.60 6.32
CA LEU A 116 -8.14 -12.71 7.00
C LEU A 116 -8.75 -12.86 8.38
N THR A 117 -9.19 -14.07 8.74
CA THR A 117 -9.73 -14.36 10.07
C THR A 117 -8.97 -15.50 10.72
N SER A 118 -8.65 -15.34 12.00
CA SER A 118 -7.98 -16.36 12.79
C SER A 118 -8.39 -16.29 14.26
N SER A 119 -8.25 -17.41 14.97
CA SER A 119 -8.51 -17.50 16.40
C SER A 119 -7.23 -17.79 17.18
N CYS A 120 -7.09 -17.16 18.35
CA CYS A 120 -6.00 -17.38 19.27
C CYS A 120 -6.54 -17.83 20.63
N GLY A 121 -5.94 -18.89 21.18
CA GLY A 121 -6.29 -19.39 22.51
C GLY A 121 -6.01 -18.37 23.61
N ALA A 122 -6.58 -18.60 24.79
CA ALA A 122 -6.32 -17.80 25.97
C ALA A 122 -4.84 -17.85 26.40
N ALA A 123 -4.35 -16.77 27.00
CA ALA A 123 -3.12 -16.75 27.76
C ALA A 123 -3.24 -17.66 29.00
N VAL A 124 -2.20 -18.45 29.26
CA VAL A 124 -2.14 -19.35 30.42
C VAL A 124 -1.01 -18.90 31.35
N GLY A 125 -1.39 -18.37 32.51
CA GLY A 125 -0.43 -17.75 33.44
C GLY A 125 0.20 -16.49 32.84
N SER A 126 1.53 -16.43 32.80
CA SER A 126 2.29 -15.32 32.18
C SER A 126 2.66 -15.59 30.71
N ILE A 127 2.14 -16.65 30.10
CA ILE A 127 2.46 -17.03 28.72
C ILE A 127 1.33 -16.51 27.81
N PRO A 128 1.60 -15.55 26.91
CA PRO A 128 0.63 -15.11 25.92
C PRO A 128 0.18 -16.28 25.04
N GLY A 129 -1.11 -16.30 24.69
CA GLY A 129 -1.62 -17.20 23.67
C GLY A 129 -1.02 -16.90 22.30
N ILE A 130 -0.81 -17.94 21.50
CA ILE A 130 -0.47 -17.83 20.07
C ILE A 130 -1.55 -18.52 19.25
N PRO A 131 -1.82 -18.08 18.01
CA PRO A 131 -2.76 -18.76 17.14
C PRO A 131 -2.29 -20.20 16.88
N PHE A 132 -3.19 -21.16 17.07
CA PHE A 132 -2.92 -22.55 16.73
C PHE A 132 -4.14 -23.19 16.05
N PRO A 133 -4.02 -23.69 14.80
CA PRO A 133 -2.81 -23.69 13.98
C PRO A 133 -2.30 -22.27 13.66
N LEU A 134 -1.00 -22.14 13.40
CA LEU A 134 -0.44 -20.87 12.93
C LEU A 134 -1.15 -20.45 11.63
N PRO A 135 -1.37 -19.15 11.38
CA PRO A 135 -1.98 -18.70 10.15
C PRO A 135 -1.19 -19.20 8.94
N THR A 136 -1.91 -19.73 7.95
CA THR A 136 -1.30 -20.13 6.68
C THR A 136 -0.84 -18.87 5.94
N PRO A 137 0.35 -18.88 5.33
CA PRO A 137 0.78 -17.80 4.44
C PRO A 137 -0.27 -17.56 3.34
N ILE A 138 -0.52 -16.30 3.02
CA ILE A 138 -1.49 -15.89 2.00
C ILE A 138 -0.75 -15.57 0.71
N ASP A 139 -1.10 -16.27 -0.37
CA ASP A 139 -0.61 -15.98 -1.71
C ASP A 139 -1.32 -14.73 -2.25
N LEU A 140 -0.53 -13.74 -2.64
CA LEU A 140 -1.00 -12.48 -3.18
C LEU A 140 -1.08 -12.47 -4.72
N ASN A 141 -0.73 -13.57 -5.39
CA ASN A 141 -0.86 -13.67 -6.85
C ASN A 141 -2.28 -13.31 -7.32
N GLN A 142 -2.36 -12.52 -8.40
CA GLN A 142 -3.57 -11.99 -9.02
C GLN A 142 -4.41 -11.05 -8.14
N HIS A 143 -3.91 -10.64 -6.98
CA HIS A 143 -4.55 -9.58 -6.21
C HIS A 143 -4.23 -8.23 -6.84
N ILE A 144 -5.16 -7.29 -6.68
CA ILE A 144 -5.01 -5.93 -7.19
C ILE A 144 -4.74 -5.01 -6.00
N LEU A 145 -3.70 -4.21 -6.09
CA LEU A 145 -3.47 -3.11 -5.18
C LEU A 145 -4.12 -1.85 -5.74
N THR A 146 -4.76 -1.11 -4.86
CA THR A 146 -5.29 0.22 -5.11
C THR A 146 -4.82 1.17 -4.01
N ALA A 147 -4.97 2.47 -4.22
CA ALA A 147 -4.78 3.47 -3.17
C ALA A 147 -6.14 3.93 -2.61
N ASN A 148 -6.17 4.33 -1.35
CA ASN A 148 -7.30 5.04 -0.77
C ASN A 148 -7.33 6.51 -1.26
N ASP A 149 -8.32 7.28 -0.81
CA ASP A 149 -8.49 8.70 -1.19
C ASP A 149 -7.27 9.59 -0.84
N ASP A 150 -6.43 9.14 0.09
CA ASP A 150 -5.22 9.84 0.53
C ASP A 150 -3.94 9.33 -0.15
N GLY A 151 -4.04 8.34 -1.06
CA GLY A 151 -2.88 7.75 -1.74
C GLY A 151 -2.17 6.65 -0.95
N ASP A 152 -2.79 6.15 0.12
CA ASP A 152 -2.22 5.17 1.04
C ASP A 152 -2.90 3.80 0.90
N LEU A 153 -2.23 2.75 1.39
CA LEU A 153 -2.84 1.43 1.61
C LEU A 153 -3.11 1.25 3.10
N THR A 154 -4.29 0.75 3.45
CA THR A 154 -4.74 0.66 4.83
C THR A 154 -4.82 -0.79 5.28
N LEU A 155 -4.50 -1.00 6.55
CA LEU A 155 -4.88 -2.18 7.30
C LEU A 155 -5.90 -1.79 8.36
N VAL A 156 -6.98 -2.55 8.43
CA VAL A 156 -7.92 -2.48 9.54
C VAL A 156 -7.92 -3.82 10.24
N TYR A 157 -7.69 -3.84 11.56
CA TYR A 157 -7.88 -5.06 12.34
C TYR A 157 -8.89 -4.88 13.46
N GLU A 158 -9.61 -5.96 13.72
CA GLU A 158 -10.53 -6.10 14.84
C GLU A 158 -10.13 -7.34 15.64
N ALA A 159 -9.97 -7.18 16.95
CA ALA A 159 -9.80 -8.30 17.87
C ALA A 159 -10.98 -8.36 18.83
N ILE A 160 -11.68 -9.50 18.88
CA ILE A 160 -12.85 -9.71 19.74
C ILE A 160 -12.55 -10.84 20.72
N ARG A 161 -12.66 -10.53 22.00
CA ARG A 161 -12.59 -11.53 23.05
C ARG A 161 -13.86 -12.39 23.06
N GLN A 162 -13.74 -13.69 22.84
CA GLN A 162 -14.87 -14.57 22.54
C GLN A 162 -15.80 -14.82 23.73
N GLY A 163 -15.28 -14.78 24.96
CA GLY A 163 -16.11 -14.98 26.16
C GLY A 163 -16.92 -13.74 26.55
N SER A 164 -16.31 -12.56 26.45
CA SER A 164 -16.91 -11.29 26.86
C SER A 164 -17.55 -10.48 25.71
N GLY A 165 -17.19 -10.77 24.45
CA GLY A 165 -17.62 -10.00 23.28
C GLY A 165 -16.99 -8.60 23.18
N ILE A 166 -15.98 -8.32 24.01
CA ILE A 166 -15.33 -7.00 24.08
C ILE A 166 -14.31 -6.87 22.94
N ARG A 167 -14.34 -5.73 22.25
CA ARG A 167 -13.30 -5.31 21.29
C ARG A 167 -12.00 -4.96 22.01
N ASP A 168 -10.88 -5.34 21.43
CA ASP A 168 -9.56 -5.11 22.00
C ASP A 168 -8.50 -4.70 20.97
N THR A 169 -7.35 -4.29 21.50
CA THR A 169 -6.12 -4.02 20.76
C THR A 169 -5.05 -5.02 21.17
N LEU A 170 -4.32 -5.57 20.20
CA LEU A 170 -3.24 -6.49 20.47
C LEU A 170 -1.91 -5.73 20.56
N GLN A 171 -1.16 -5.92 21.64
CA GLN A 171 0.12 -5.23 21.85
C GLN A 171 1.21 -5.67 20.87
N THR A 172 1.09 -6.89 20.33
CA THR A 172 2.07 -7.49 19.44
C THR A 172 1.34 -8.04 18.22
N MET A 173 1.38 -7.29 17.13
CA MET A 173 0.99 -7.75 15.80
C MET A 173 2.04 -7.33 14.79
N TYR A 174 2.46 -8.27 13.95
CA TYR A 174 3.43 -8.06 12.88
C TYR A 174 2.92 -8.62 11.57
N LEU A 175 3.25 -7.94 10.48
CA LEU A 175 3.07 -8.42 9.12
C LEU A 175 4.41 -8.53 8.44
N THR A 176 4.52 -9.49 7.53
CA THR A 176 5.66 -9.59 6.63
C THR A 176 5.15 -9.90 5.24
N ILE A 177 5.69 -9.21 4.25
CA ILE A 177 5.44 -9.50 2.84
C ILE A 177 6.79 -9.93 2.23
N THR A 178 6.79 -11.05 1.53
CA THR A 178 8.00 -11.57 0.86
C THR A 178 7.71 -11.85 -0.61
N ASP A 179 8.74 -11.77 -1.45
CA ASP A 179 8.70 -12.09 -2.88
C ASP A 179 7.60 -11.35 -3.67
N LEU A 180 7.31 -10.10 -3.25
CA LEU A 180 6.33 -9.23 -3.92
C LEU A 180 6.83 -8.86 -5.31
N LYS A 181 5.97 -9.03 -6.33
CA LYS A 181 6.25 -8.63 -7.71
C LYS A 181 4.98 -8.12 -8.36
N PHE A 182 5.16 -7.14 -9.23
CA PHE A 182 4.11 -6.46 -10.00
C PHE A 182 4.10 -6.95 -11.46
N SER A 183 2.99 -6.76 -12.17
CA SER A 183 2.80 -7.24 -13.54
C SER A 183 3.11 -6.21 -14.63
#